data_AF-A0A9E0SKY1-F1
#
_entry.id   AF-A0A9E0SKY1-F1
#
_cell.length_a   1.000
_cell.length_b   1.000
_cell.length_c   1.000
_cell.angle_alpha   90.00
_cell.angle_beta   90.00
_cell.angle_gamma   90.00
#
_symmetry.space_group_name_H-M   'P 1'
#
loop_
_entity.id
_entity.type
_entity.pdbx_description
1 polymer ?
#
loop_
_entity_poly.entity_id
_entity_poly.type
_entity_poly.pdbx_seq_one_letter_code
_entity_poly.pdbx_strand_id
1 'polypeptide(L)'
;MKTPRFKLILLAGVAAVAACAASAQMPVQDIDPMRHGNLAAAQRLVVQAFEKLSDAQFDNDSRLGGHAGRAKELLRQANEEIKLAAEAANRR
;
A
#
# COMPACT_ATOMS: atom_id res chain seq x y z
N MET A 1 41.44 9.47 1.10
CA MET A 1 40.47 9.69 0.00
C MET A 1 39.15 10.15 0.60
N LYS A 2 38.78 11.43 0.42
CA LYS A 2 37.52 11.99 0.93
C LYS A 2 36.39 11.50 0.03
N THR A 3 35.49 10.67 0.56
CA THR A 3 34.27 10.28 -0.16
C THR A 3 33.46 11.54 -0.50
N PRO A 4 33.09 11.74 -1.77
CA PRO A 4 32.37 12.95 -2.15
C PRO A 4 30.95 12.83 -1.61
N ARG A 5 30.59 13.70 -0.65
CA ARG A 5 29.26 13.83 -0.03
C ARG A 5 28.12 13.86 -1.06
N PHE A 6 28.42 14.27 -2.29
CA PHE A 6 27.54 14.24 -3.45
C PHE A 6 26.97 12.84 -3.79
N LYS A 7 27.77 11.78 -3.64
CA LYS A 7 27.31 10.39 -3.87
C LYS A 7 26.31 9.92 -2.79
N LEU A 8 26.44 10.44 -1.56
CA LEU A 8 25.50 10.12 -0.48
C LEU A 8 24.14 10.81 -0.67
N ILE A 9 24.15 12.06 -1.18
CA ILE A 9 22.92 12.83 -1.46
C ILE A 9 22.15 12.19 -2.63
N LEU A 10 22.85 11.72 -3.66
CA LEU A 10 22.22 11.02 -4.80
C LEU A 10 21.58 9.69 -4.41
N LEU A 11 22.20 8.90 -3.51
CA LEU A 11 21.60 7.64 -3.04
C LEU A 11 20.33 7.88 -2.18
N ALA A 12 20.32 8.92 -1.35
CA ALA A 12 19.17 9.26 -0.50
C ALA A 12 17.97 9.77 -1.33
N GLY A 13 18.22 10.53 -2.40
CA GLY A 13 17.16 11.03 -3.30
C GLY A 13 16.43 9.93 -4.06
N VAL A 14 17.14 8.88 -4.50
CA VAL A 14 16.55 7.76 -5.26
C VAL A 14 15.65 6.88 -4.37
N ALA A 15 16.01 6.69 -3.10
CA ALA A 15 15.18 5.92 -2.15
C ALA A 15 13.84 6.61 -1.82
N ALA A 16 13.83 7.95 -1.74
CA ALA A 16 12.61 8.71 -1.50
C ALA A 16 11.62 8.65 -2.68
N VAL A 17 12.13 8.65 -3.93
CA VAL A 17 11.29 8.56 -5.14
C VAL A 17 10.67 7.17 -5.30
N ALA A 18 11.39 6.10 -4.96
CA ALA A 18 10.85 4.73 -5.01
C ALA A 18 9.71 4.52 -3.99
N ALA A 19 9.79 5.15 -2.81
CA ALA A 19 8.73 5.11 -1.82
C ALA A 19 7.44 5.83 -2.26
N CYS A 20 7.55 6.87 -3.11
CA CYS A 20 6.38 7.57 -3.65
C CYS A 20 5.66 6.75 -4.74
N ALA A 21 6.39 6.06 -5.62
CA ALA A 21 5.80 5.30 -6.73
C ALA A 21 4.95 4.10 -6.27
N ALA A 22 5.32 3.44 -5.17
CA ALA A 22 4.56 2.30 -4.63
C ALA A 22 3.16 2.67 -4.11
N SER A 23 2.95 3.93 -3.71
CA SER A 23 1.69 4.40 -3.12
C SER A 23 0.54 4.62 -4.14
N ALA A 24 0.83 4.46 -5.44
CA ALA A 24 -0.15 4.64 -6.51
C ALA A 24 -0.93 3.37 -6.88
N GLN A 25 -0.44 2.18 -6.51
CA GLN A 25 -1.11 0.93 -6.87
C GLN A 25 -2.25 0.62 -5.90
N MET A 26 -3.46 0.52 -6.43
CA MET A 26 -4.66 0.17 -5.68
C MET A 26 -4.66 -1.31 -5.26
N PRO A 27 -5.11 -1.66 -4.03
CA PRO A 27 -5.29 -3.05 -3.64
C PRO A 27 -6.34 -3.74 -4.51
N VAL A 28 -6.15 -5.03 -4.79
CA VAL A 28 -7.02 -5.82 -5.68
C VAL A 28 -8.06 -6.60 -4.87
N GLN A 29 -9.26 -6.78 -5.43
CA GLN A 29 -10.31 -7.66 -4.89
C GLN A 29 -10.43 -8.89 -5.79
N ASP A 30 -9.80 -10.00 -5.41
CA ASP A 30 -9.71 -11.22 -6.23
C ASP A 30 -10.07 -12.52 -5.48
N ILE A 31 -10.56 -12.42 -4.25
CA ILE A 31 -11.06 -13.55 -3.48
C ILE A 31 -12.52 -13.84 -3.85
N ASP A 32 -12.81 -15.10 -4.19
CA ASP A 32 -14.17 -15.59 -4.43
C ASP A 32 -15.03 -15.47 -3.15
N PRO A 33 -16.07 -14.61 -3.15
CA PRO A 33 -16.94 -14.42 -1.99
C PRO A 33 -17.81 -15.64 -1.66
N MET A 34 -18.05 -16.54 -2.62
CA MET A 34 -18.79 -17.78 -2.38
C MET A 34 -17.98 -18.78 -1.58
N ARG A 35 -16.64 -18.74 -1.71
CA ARG A 35 -15.73 -19.63 -0.99
C ARG A 35 -15.22 -19.02 0.32
N HIS A 36 -14.90 -17.71 0.31
CA HIS A 36 -14.29 -17.01 1.45
C HIS A 36 -14.96 -15.66 1.71
N GLY A 37 -16.25 -15.66 2.06
CA GLY A 37 -17.06 -14.44 2.22
C GLY A 37 -16.43 -13.36 3.12
N ASN A 38 -15.87 -13.74 4.26
CA ASN A 38 -15.23 -12.79 5.18
C ASN A 38 -13.91 -12.21 4.63
N LEU A 39 -13.09 -13.02 3.95
CA LEU A 39 -11.83 -12.54 3.37
C LEU A 39 -12.07 -11.64 2.14
N ALA A 40 -13.05 -11.99 1.30
CA ALA A 40 -13.51 -11.13 0.21
C ALA A 40 -14.06 -9.80 0.76
N ALA A 41 -14.84 -9.83 1.86
CA ALA A 41 -15.29 -8.61 2.52
C ALA A 41 -14.14 -7.77 3.08
N ALA A 42 -13.10 -8.40 3.63
CA ALA A 42 -11.91 -7.71 4.11
C ALA A 42 -11.16 -7.00 2.96
N GLN A 43 -10.94 -7.65 1.80
CA GLN A 43 -10.35 -6.97 0.63
C GLN A 43 -11.19 -5.76 0.19
N ARG A 44 -12.52 -5.88 0.18
CA ARG A 44 -13.42 -4.75 -0.13
C ARG A 44 -13.26 -3.57 0.82
N LEU A 45 -13.11 -3.83 2.13
CA LEU A 45 -12.92 -2.78 3.12
C LEU A 45 -11.54 -2.13 3.01
N VAL A 46 -10.51 -2.92 2.71
CA VAL A 46 -9.16 -2.42 2.47
C VAL A 46 -9.12 -1.47 1.27
N VAL A 47 -9.80 -1.82 0.17
CA VAL A 47 -9.91 -0.96 -1.01
C VAL A 47 -10.64 0.34 -0.68
N GLN A 48 -11.79 0.29 -0.02
CA GLN A 48 -12.53 1.49 0.39
C GLN A 48 -11.68 2.39 1.29
N ALA A 49 -10.94 1.83 2.24
CA ALA A 49 -10.04 2.59 3.09
C ALA A 49 -8.91 3.26 2.29
N PHE A 50 -8.36 2.57 1.28
CA PHE A 50 -7.33 3.11 0.39
C PHE A 50 -7.86 4.30 -0.44
N GLU A 51 -9.08 4.20 -0.96
CA GLU A 51 -9.77 5.29 -1.67
C GLU A 51 -9.95 6.50 -0.75
N LYS A 52 -10.47 6.31 0.47
CA LYS A 52 -10.64 7.40 1.45
C LYS A 52 -9.33 8.07 1.85
N LEU A 53 -8.23 7.31 1.91
CA LEU A 53 -6.91 7.90 2.12
C LEU A 53 -6.44 8.72 0.91
N SER A 54 -6.81 8.30 -0.31
CA SER A 54 -6.49 9.05 -1.54
C SER A 54 -7.30 10.35 -1.62
N ASP A 55 -8.59 10.30 -1.28
CA ASP A 55 -9.45 11.48 -1.14
C ASP A 55 -8.86 12.43 -0.08
N ALA A 56 -8.48 11.93 1.09
CA ALA A 56 -7.86 12.74 2.13
C ALA A 56 -6.54 13.39 1.68
N GLN A 57 -5.71 12.67 0.90
CA GLN A 57 -4.49 13.26 0.31
C GLN A 57 -4.84 14.40 -0.65
N PHE A 58 -5.87 14.25 -1.47
CA PHE A 58 -6.32 15.27 -2.40
C PHE A 58 -6.86 16.50 -1.64
N ASP A 59 -7.82 16.30 -0.73
CA ASP A 59 -8.49 17.37 0.02
C ASP A 59 -7.54 18.19 0.92
N ASN A 60 -6.39 17.60 1.30
CA ASN A 60 -5.41 18.24 2.16
C ASN A 60 -4.14 18.67 1.40
N ASP A 61 -4.16 18.73 0.07
CA ASP A 61 -2.99 19.04 -0.78
C ASP A 61 -1.75 18.20 -0.40
N SER A 62 -1.95 16.95 -0.01
CA SER A 62 -0.93 16.03 0.53
C SER A 62 -0.20 16.49 1.79
N ARG A 63 -0.67 17.53 2.49
CA ARG A 63 -0.11 18.05 3.76
C ARG A 63 -0.50 17.21 4.99
N LEU A 64 -0.50 15.88 4.86
CA LEU A 64 -0.86 14.91 5.91
C LEU A 64 0.37 14.27 6.57
N GLY A 65 1.53 14.94 6.53
CA GLY A 65 2.78 14.44 7.13
C GLY A 65 3.30 13.12 6.54
N GLY A 66 2.86 12.74 5.34
CA GLY A 66 3.19 11.46 4.71
C GLY A 66 2.44 10.24 5.29
N HIS A 67 1.61 10.43 6.32
CA HIS A 67 0.92 9.32 6.99
C HIS A 67 -0.13 8.63 6.11
N ALA A 68 -0.83 9.39 5.25
CA ALA A 68 -1.80 8.79 4.32
C ALA A 68 -1.12 7.87 3.29
N GLY A 69 0.04 8.26 2.77
CA GLY A 69 0.85 7.40 1.90
C GLY A 69 1.33 6.13 2.63
N ARG A 70 1.81 6.27 3.87
CA ARG A 70 2.22 5.12 4.70
C ARG A 70 1.05 4.18 5.00
N ALA A 71 -0.13 4.73 5.31
CA ALA A 71 -1.33 3.94 5.57
C ALA A 71 -1.78 3.17 4.32
N LYS A 72 -1.76 3.81 3.13
CA LYS A 72 -2.04 3.14 1.85
C LYS A 72 -1.11 1.96 1.57
N GLU A 73 0.18 2.12 1.86
CA GLU A 73 1.15 1.02 1.72
C GLU A 73 0.87 -0.14 2.70
N LEU A 74 0.52 0.17 3.95
CA LEU A 74 0.14 -0.85 4.93
C LEU A 74 -1.16 -1.58 4.52
N LEU A 75 -2.14 -0.85 3.98
CA LEU A 75 -3.36 -1.44 3.44
C LEU A 75 -3.07 -2.39 2.27
N ARG A 76 -2.15 -2.02 1.38
CA ARG A 76 -1.71 -2.91 0.29
C ARG A 76 -1.08 -4.20 0.83
N GLN A 77 -0.18 -4.09 1.81
CA GLN A 77 0.42 -5.26 2.46
C GLN A 77 -0.63 -6.14 3.14
N ALA A 78 -1.58 -5.53 3.86
CA ALA A 78 -2.69 -6.27 4.48
C ALA A 78 -3.56 -6.99 3.43
N ASN A 79 -3.81 -6.37 2.27
CA ASN A 79 -4.56 -6.99 1.18
C ASN A 79 -3.90 -8.26 0.63
N GLU A 80 -2.57 -8.23 0.48
CA GLU A 80 -1.80 -9.41 0.05
C GLU A 80 -1.86 -10.54 1.09
N GLU A 81 -1.74 -10.23 2.39
CA GLU A 81 -1.87 -11.23 3.45
C GLU A 81 -3.28 -11.85 3.49
N ILE A 82 -4.33 -11.06 3.25
CA ILE A 82 -5.71 -11.56 3.16
C ILE A 82 -5.84 -12.56 1.99
N LYS A 83 -5.22 -12.28 0.85
CA LYS A 83 -5.16 -13.20 -0.29
C LYS A 83 -4.41 -14.47 0.05
N LEU A 84 -3.22 -14.36 0.65
CA LEU A 84 -2.42 -15.52 1.07
C LEU A 84 -3.19 -16.39 2.07
N ALA A 85 -3.99 -15.80 2.95
CA ALA A 85 -4.87 -16.55 3.85
C ALA A 85 -5.94 -17.35 3.10
N ALA A 86 -6.59 -16.77 2.08
CA ALA A 86 -7.55 -17.47 1.25
C ALA A 86 -6.88 -18.62 0.45
N GLU A 87 -5.70 -18.38 -0.10
CA GLU A 87 -4.92 -19.42 -0.79
C GLU A 87 -4.49 -20.54 0.15
N ALA A 88 -4.08 -20.22 1.38
CA ALA A 88 -3.75 -21.23 2.39
C ALA A 88 -4.96 -22.07 2.77
N ALA A 89 -6.13 -21.45 2.92
CA ALA A 89 -7.39 -22.15 3.16
C ALA A 89 -7.82 -23.02 1.96
N ASN A 90 -7.50 -22.61 0.72
CA ASN A 90 -7.80 -23.37 -0.49
C ASN A 90 -6.97 -24.65 -0.66
N ARG A 91 -5.80 -24.72 -0.03
CA ARG A 91 -4.88 -25.86 -0.08
C ARG A 91 -5.14 -26.93 0.97
N ARG A 92 -6.08 -26.70 1.89
CA ARG A 92 -6.58 -27.70 2.84
C ARG A 92 -7.70 -28.51 2.21
#